data_AF-A0A966ABA4-F1
#
_entry.id   AF-A0A966ABA4-F1
#
_cell.length_a   1.000
_cell.length_b   1.000
_cell.length_c   1.000
_cell.angle_alpha   90.00
_cell.angle_beta   90.00
_cell.angle_gamma   90.00
#
_symmetry.space_group_name_H-M   'P 1'
#
loop_
_entity.id
_entity.type
_entity.pdbx_description
1 polymer ?
#
loop_
_entity_poly.entity_id
_entity_poly.type
_entity_poly.pdbx_seq_one_letter_code
_entity_poly.pdbx_strand_id
1 'polypeptide(L)'
;MLDKDPDMQRFFDSAVAYVIIPTVGKAGFGIGGARGKGLLYEGGEATAIVTLSQLSIGFQWGGQAYSEYIFFKDDVALADFKRGNYELGAQASAVAVTAGASADANYSGGVAIFTQAKGGLMYEASVGGQKFKVEAQ
;
A
#
# COMPACT_ATOMS: atom_id res chain seq x y z
N MET A 1 18.41 -2.41 -10.00
CA MET A 1 17.29 -1.66 -10.62
C MET A 1 16.26 -2.69 -11.02
N LEU A 2 14.98 -2.41 -10.78
CA LEU A 2 13.86 -3.37 -10.74
C LEU A 2 13.84 -4.39 -11.90
N ASP A 3 14.21 -5.64 -11.64
CA ASP A 3 13.92 -6.77 -12.52
C ASP A 3 12.54 -7.34 -12.19
N LYS A 4 11.57 -6.85 -12.97
CA LYS A 4 10.49 -7.60 -13.62
C LYS A 4 9.57 -8.46 -12.75
N ASP A 5 8.59 -7.79 -12.15
CA ASP A 5 7.20 -8.24 -12.35
C ASP A 5 6.64 -7.43 -13.54
N PRO A 6 6.49 -8.02 -14.75
CA PRO A 6 5.85 -7.32 -15.88
C PRO A 6 4.44 -6.83 -15.54
N ASP A 7 3.82 -7.48 -14.55
CA ASP A 7 2.52 -7.10 -14.01
C ASP A 7 2.52 -5.78 -13.26
N MET A 8 3.65 -5.26 -12.74
CA MET A 8 3.67 -3.97 -12.04
C MET A 8 3.85 -2.79 -13.00
N GLN A 9 4.63 -2.97 -14.07
CA GLN A 9 4.86 -1.92 -15.07
C GLN A 9 3.56 -1.46 -15.72
N ARG A 10 2.63 -2.40 -16.02
CA ARG A 10 1.30 -2.05 -16.54
C ARG A 10 0.51 -1.11 -15.60
N PHE A 11 0.70 -1.18 -14.28
CA PHE A 11 0.03 -0.26 -13.35
C PHE A 11 0.68 1.10 -13.34
N PHE A 12 2.01 1.19 -13.48
CA PHE A 12 2.67 2.49 -13.67
C PHE A 12 2.23 3.17 -14.97
N ASP A 13 2.06 2.40 -16.05
CA ASP A 13 1.67 2.93 -17.36
C ASP A 13 0.18 3.31 -17.45
N SER A 14 -0.70 2.60 -16.71
CA SER A 14 -2.15 2.80 -16.78
C SER A 14 -2.75 3.63 -15.65
N ALA A 15 -2.03 3.83 -14.54
CA ALA A 15 -2.52 4.63 -13.43
C ALA A 15 -2.45 6.12 -13.72
N VAL A 16 -3.47 6.87 -13.28
CA VAL A 16 -3.45 8.34 -13.32
C VAL A 16 -2.49 8.92 -12.26
N ALA A 17 -2.28 8.18 -11.18
CA ALA A 17 -1.40 8.53 -10.08
C ALA A 17 -0.95 7.28 -9.32
N TYR A 18 0.16 7.38 -8.60
CA TYR A 18 0.64 6.29 -7.76
C TYR A 18 1.35 6.80 -6.50
N VAL A 19 1.31 6.02 -5.42
CA VAL A 19 2.02 6.29 -4.18
C VAL A 19 3.12 5.25 -4.02
N ILE A 20 4.31 5.72 -3.64
CA ILE A 20 5.44 4.86 -3.29
C ILE A 20 5.77 5.10 -1.83
N ILE A 21 5.57 4.07 -1.00
CA ILE A 21 5.97 4.05 0.40
C ILE A 21 7.17 3.10 0.50
N PRO A 22 8.40 3.62 0.36
CA PRO A 22 9.57 2.77 0.23
C PRO A 22 9.81 1.96 1.48
N THR A 23 9.51 2.46 2.67
CA THR A 23 9.73 1.72 3.92
C THR A 23 8.55 1.91 4.86
N VAL A 24 7.84 0.82 5.10
CA VAL A 24 6.87 0.67 6.19
C VAL A 24 7.52 -0.20 7.24
N GLY A 25 7.72 0.37 8.42
CA GLY A 25 8.19 -0.36 9.59
C GLY A 25 6.99 -0.87 10.37
N LYS A 26 7.00 -2.16 10.69
CA LYS A 26 5.96 -2.82 11.47
C LYS A 26 6.56 -3.49 12.68
N ALA A 27 5.91 -3.35 13.83
CA ALA A 27 6.35 -3.99 15.07
C ALA A 27 5.13 -4.33 15.94
N GLY A 28 5.19 -5.47 16.62
CA GLY A 28 4.15 -5.90 17.54
C GLY A 28 4.42 -7.26 18.18
N PHE A 29 3.70 -7.51 19.28
CA PHE A 29 3.59 -8.80 19.96
C PHE A 29 2.13 -8.96 20.39
N GLY A 30 1.30 -9.58 19.54
CA GLY A 30 -0.16 -9.69 19.74
C GLY A 30 -0.94 -8.44 19.28
N ILE A 31 -0.52 -7.26 19.73
CA ILE A 31 -0.98 -5.97 19.19
C ILE A 31 0.22 -5.31 18.51
N GLY A 32 0.03 -4.85 17.28
CA GLY A 32 1.08 -4.27 16.46
C GLY A 32 0.64 -3.01 15.74
N GLY A 33 1.62 -2.19 15.40
CA GLY A 33 1.43 -1.02 14.56
C GLY A 33 2.39 -1.04 13.39
N ALA A 34 1.94 -0.49 12.26
CA ALA A 34 2.82 -0.19 11.13
C ALA A 34 2.81 1.30 10.83
N ARG A 35 3.97 1.84 10.44
CA ARG A 35 4.08 3.22 10.01
C ARG A 35 5.08 3.35 8.87
N GLY A 36 4.71 4.12 7.86
CA GLY A 36 5.56 4.42 6.72
C GLY A 36 5.31 5.82 6.18
N LYS A 37 6.31 6.38 5.52
CA LYS A 37 6.19 7.65 4.78
C LYS A 37 6.59 7.41 3.33
N GLY A 38 5.84 8.02 2.44
CA GLY A 38 6.02 7.93 1.00
C GLY A 38 5.59 9.21 0.31
N LEU A 39 5.58 9.16 -1.01
CA LEU A 39 5.18 10.28 -1.86
C LEU A 39 4.08 9.82 -2.81
N LEU A 40 3.10 10.69 -3.01
CA LEU A 40 2.14 10.61 -4.11
C LEU A 40 2.77 11.25 -5.34
N TYR A 41 2.67 10.54 -6.46
CA TYR A 41 3.11 11.00 -7.76
C TYR A 41 1.91 11.15 -8.69
N GLU A 42 1.79 12.31 -9.32
CA GLU A 42 0.78 12.64 -10.33
C GLU A 42 1.53 13.11 -11.58
N GLY A 43 1.29 12.47 -12.73
CA GLY A 43 2.03 12.78 -13.96
C GLY A 43 3.56 12.59 -13.85
N GLY A 44 4.03 11.79 -12.88
CA GLY A 44 5.45 11.55 -12.61
C GLY A 44 6.10 12.54 -11.64
N GLU A 45 5.41 13.59 -11.21
CA GLU A 45 5.91 14.55 -10.23
C GLU A 45 5.39 14.23 -8.83
N ALA A 46 6.23 14.41 -7.80
CA ALA A 46 5.81 14.24 -6.41
C ALA A 46 4.97 15.45 -5.96
N THR A 47 3.69 15.22 -5.63
CA THR A 47 2.72 16.28 -5.32
C THR A 47 2.28 16.32 -3.86
N ALA A 48 2.44 15.22 -3.12
CA ALA A 48 2.04 15.15 -1.72
C ALA A 48 2.86 14.11 -0.94
N ILE A 49 3.00 14.34 0.35
CA ILE A 49 3.54 13.36 1.30
C ILE A 49 2.41 12.46 1.76
N VAL A 50 2.63 11.15 1.70
CA VAL A 50 1.69 10.15 2.20
C VAL A 50 2.26 9.49 3.44
N THR A 51 1.51 9.52 4.54
CA THR A 51 1.83 8.79 5.77
C THR A 51 0.85 7.64 5.95
N LEU A 52 1.38 6.42 5.98
CA LEU A 52 0.65 5.21 6.32
C LEU A 52 0.73 4.97 7.82
N SER A 53 -0.42 4.74 8.45
CA SER A 53 -0.52 4.26 9.83
C SER A 53 -1.46 3.06 9.86
N GLN A 54 -1.01 1.94 10.40
CA GLN A 54 -1.81 0.72 10.54
C GLN A 54 -1.85 0.30 11.99
N LEU A 55 -3.02 -0.17 12.43
CA LEU A 55 -3.20 -0.85 13.70
C LEU A 55 -3.65 -2.27 13.39
N SER A 56 -2.99 -3.26 13.99
CA SER A 56 -3.25 -4.68 13.76
C SER A 56 -3.30 -5.44 15.08
N ILE A 57 -4.21 -6.40 15.18
CA ILE A 57 -4.28 -7.37 16.28
C ILE A 57 -4.09 -8.76 15.66
N GLY A 58 -3.10 -9.52 16.12
CA GLY A 58 -2.79 -10.83 15.59
C GLY A 58 -1.44 -11.39 16.05
N PHE A 59 -1.13 -12.61 15.61
CA PHE A 59 0.14 -13.28 15.89
C PHE A 59 1.26 -12.66 15.02
N GLN A 60 1.61 -11.41 15.31
CA GLN A 60 2.84 -10.81 14.84
C GLN A 60 3.86 -10.89 15.95
N TRP A 61 4.95 -11.60 15.66
CA TRP A 61 6.10 -11.70 16.54
C TRP A 61 7.29 -11.09 15.81
N GLY A 62 7.59 -9.84 16.14
CA GLY A 62 8.83 -9.19 15.72
C GLY A 62 8.65 -7.92 14.87
N GLY A 63 9.80 -7.42 14.43
CA GLY A 63 9.90 -6.27 13.54
C GLY A 63 9.94 -6.72 12.08
N GLN A 64 9.08 -6.14 11.24
CA GLN A 64 9.03 -6.39 9.81
C GLN A 64 9.18 -5.08 9.05
N ALA A 65 9.78 -5.14 7.87
CA ALA A 65 9.85 -4.01 6.96
C ALA A 65 9.36 -4.44 5.58
N TYR A 66 8.55 -3.60 4.96
CA TYR A 66 8.08 -3.81 3.60
C TYR A 66 8.00 -2.49 2.84
N SER A 67 7.94 -2.59 1.51
CA SER A 67 7.59 -1.48 0.61
C SER A 67 6.13 -1.64 0.21
N GLU A 68 5.41 -0.54 0.07
CA GLU A 68 4.03 -0.54 -0.43
C GLU A 68 3.91 0.41 -1.63
N TYR A 69 3.24 -0.06 -2.67
CA TYR A 69 2.94 0.69 -3.89
C TYR A 69 1.43 0.72 -4.07
N ILE A 70 0.87 1.90 -4.30
CA ILE A 70 -0.56 2.09 -4.50
C ILE A 70 -0.76 2.75 -5.86
N PHE A 71 -1.63 2.20 -6.68
CA PHE A 71 -1.94 2.70 -8.01
C PHE A 71 -3.41 3.09 -8.09
N PHE A 72 -3.69 4.23 -8.71
CA PHE A 72 -5.04 4.75 -8.91
C PHE A 72 -5.38 4.71 -10.39
N LYS A 73 -6.47 4.03 -10.74
CA LYS A 73 -6.93 3.87 -12.12
C LYS A 73 -7.56 5.14 -12.69
N ASP A 74 -8.22 5.92 -11.85
CA ASP A 74 -8.99 7.10 -12.24
C ASP A 74 -8.95 8.20 -11.16
N ASP A 75 -9.39 9.40 -11.54
CA ASP A 75 -9.39 10.58 -10.67
C ASP A 75 -10.36 10.43 -9.48
N VAL A 76 -11.38 9.58 -9.61
CA VAL A 76 -12.34 9.33 -8.52
C VAL A 76 -11.66 8.59 -7.39
N ALA A 77 -10.94 7.50 -7.72
CA ALA A 77 -10.15 6.74 -6.75
C ALA A 77 -9.06 7.60 -6.10
N LEU A 78 -8.40 8.46 -6.89
CA LEU A 78 -7.41 9.40 -6.38
C LEU A 78 -8.01 10.45 -5.43
N ALA A 79 -9.15 11.05 -5.81
CA ALA A 79 -9.84 12.04 -4.99
C ALA A 79 -10.35 11.43 -3.67
N ASP A 80 -10.88 10.21 -3.73
CA ASP A 80 -11.32 9.46 -2.55
C ASP A 80 -10.15 9.18 -1.59
N PHE A 81 -8.98 8.82 -2.13
CA PHE A 81 -7.77 8.62 -1.34
C PHE A 81 -7.28 9.93 -0.70
N LYS A 82 -7.20 11.02 -1.47
CA LYS A 82 -6.77 12.35 -1.00
C LYS A 82 -7.67 12.92 0.10
N ARG A 83 -8.95 12.52 0.14
CA ARG A 83 -9.91 12.95 1.18
C ARG A 83 -9.54 12.47 2.59
N GLY A 84 -8.54 11.60 2.75
CA GLY A 84 -7.81 11.41 4.00
C GLY A 84 -8.43 10.43 5.01
N ASN A 85 -9.52 9.78 4.65
CA ASN A 85 -10.19 8.74 5.45
C ASN A 85 -10.36 7.44 4.66
N TYR A 86 -9.38 7.10 3.82
CA TYR A 86 -9.35 5.79 3.19
C TYR A 86 -8.94 4.75 4.24
N GLU A 87 -9.92 4.09 4.84
CA GLU A 87 -9.75 2.91 5.71
C GLU A 87 -9.96 1.64 4.89
N LEU A 88 -8.86 0.93 4.61
CA LEU A 88 -8.88 -0.34 3.85
C LEU A 88 -9.59 -1.51 4.55
N GLY A 89 -10.29 -1.28 5.66
CA GLY A 89 -10.96 -2.32 6.46
C GLY A 89 -12.46 -2.47 6.21
N ALA A 90 -13.14 -1.51 5.57
CA ALA A 90 -14.61 -1.49 5.51
C ALA A 90 -15.23 -1.52 4.10
N GLN A 91 -14.55 -1.01 3.08
CA GLN A 91 -15.18 -0.80 1.76
C GLN A 91 -14.35 -1.24 0.55
N ALA A 92 -13.12 -1.68 0.73
CA ALA A 92 -12.29 -2.17 -0.37
C ALA A 92 -11.62 -3.45 0.08
N SER A 93 -11.98 -4.56 -0.57
CA SER A 93 -11.25 -5.82 -0.45
C SER A 93 -9.81 -5.55 -0.87
N ALA A 94 -8.91 -5.45 0.11
CA ALA A 94 -7.49 -5.33 -0.12
C ALA A 94 -7.03 -6.66 -0.72
N VAL A 95 -6.70 -6.66 -2.01
CA VAL A 95 -6.00 -7.79 -2.62
C VAL A 95 -4.62 -7.80 -1.98
N ALA A 96 -4.46 -8.57 -0.91
CA ALA A 96 -3.18 -8.91 -0.33
C ALA A 96 -2.46 -9.80 -1.35
N VAL A 97 -1.78 -9.17 -2.30
CA VAL A 97 -0.95 -9.85 -3.28
C VAL A 97 0.26 -10.42 -2.54
N THR A 98 0.12 -11.67 -2.10
CA THR A 98 1.27 -12.48 -1.69
C THR A 98 2.14 -12.65 -2.94
N ALA A 99 3.43 -12.34 -2.84
CA ALA A 99 4.38 -12.51 -3.93
C ALA A 99 4.26 -13.94 -4.52
N GLY A 100 3.67 -14.07 -5.71
CA GLY A 100 3.30 -15.34 -6.34
C GLY A 100 1.84 -15.44 -6.81
N ALA A 101 0.93 -14.60 -6.28
CA ALA A 101 -0.48 -14.51 -6.69
C ALA A 101 -0.82 -13.19 -7.42
N SER A 102 0.19 -12.41 -7.80
CA SER A 102 0.09 -11.07 -8.41
C SER A 102 -0.59 -11.03 -9.78
N ALA A 103 -0.75 -12.18 -10.43
CA ALA A 103 -1.29 -12.29 -11.78
C ALA A 103 -2.74 -11.79 -11.90
N ASP A 104 -3.54 -11.89 -10.82
CA ASP A 104 -4.99 -11.57 -10.81
C ASP A 104 -5.35 -10.31 -10.00
N ALA A 105 -4.37 -9.48 -9.64
CA ALA A 105 -4.61 -8.25 -8.88
C ALA A 105 -5.36 -7.21 -9.73
N ASN A 106 -6.68 -7.35 -9.84
CA ASN A 106 -7.54 -6.35 -10.46
C ASN A 106 -7.72 -5.14 -9.51
N TYR A 107 -7.81 -3.94 -10.08
CA TYR A 107 -8.21 -2.75 -9.35
C TYR A 107 -9.54 -3.00 -8.61
N SER A 108 -9.52 -2.87 -7.29
CA SER A 108 -10.70 -2.95 -6.44
C SER A 108 -11.18 -1.52 -6.19
N GLY A 109 -12.31 -1.14 -6.80
CA GLY A 109 -12.81 0.24 -6.73
C GLY A 109 -11.86 1.28 -7.32
N GLY A 110 -11.07 0.92 -8.33
CA GLY A 110 -10.10 1.83 -8.97
C GLY A 110 -8.76 1.95 -8.24
N VAL A 111 -8.53 1.19 -7.17
CA VAL A 111 -7.25 1.16 -6.42
C VAL A 111 -6.60 -0.22 -6.50
N ALA A 112 -5.29 -0.27 -6.76
CA ALA A 112 -4.48 -1.49 -6.68
C ALA A 112 -3.31 -1.27 -5.72
N ILE A 113 -3.06 -2.24 -4.83
CA ILE A 113 -2.01 -2.14 -3.80
C ILE A 113 -1.07 -3.33 -3.94
N PHE A 114 0.23 -3.04 -3.97
CA PHE A 114 1.28 -4.05 -4.02
C PHE A 114 2.17 -3.90 -2.79
N THR A 115 2.40 -5.01 -2.10
CA THR A 115 3.25 -5.06 -0.92
C THR A 115 4.45 -5.95 -1.19
N GLN A 116 5.65 -5.42 -1.00
CA GLN A 116 6.89 -6.15 -1.18
C GLN A 116 7.64 -6.26 0.15
N ALA A 117 7.80 -7.47 0.67
CA ALA A 117 8.59 -7.72 1.86
C ALA A 117 10.07 -7.34 1.64
N LYS A 118 10.69 -6.63 2.58
CA LYS A 118 12.12 -6.28 2.50
C LYS A 118 13.05 -7.33 3.10
N GLY A 119 12.51 -8.37 3.75
CA GLY A 119 13.29 -9.48 4.28
C GLY A 119 12.43 -10.58 4.89
N GLY A 120 12.89 -11.82 4.77
CA GLY A 120 12.27 -13.01 5.34
C GLY A 120 10.93 -13.43 4.72
N LEU A 121 10.30 -14.44 5.31
CA LEU A 121 8.91 -14.81 5.03
C LEU A 121 7.98 -13.84 5.77
N MET A 122 7.09 -13.16 5.05
CA MET A 122 6.02 -12.36 5.66
C MET A 122 4.84 -13.28 5.97
N TYR A 123 4.83 -13.86 7.16
CA TYR A 123 3.68 -14.63 7.65
C TYR A 123 2.91 -13.76 8.64
N GLU A 124 1.80 -13.19 8.19
CA GLU A 124 0.97 -12.32 9.01
C GLU A 124 -0.48 -12.79 8.95
N ALA A 125 -0.99 -13.29 10.07
CA ALA A 125 -2.41 -13.45 10.31
C ALA A 125 -2.84 -12.32 11.27
N SER A 126 -3.13 -11.14 10.72
CA SER A 126 -3.63 -10.01 11.50
C SER A 126 -4.92 -9.47 10.93
N VAL A 127 -5.77 -8.95 11.81
CA VAL A 127 -6.95 -8.17 11.46
C VAL A 127 -6.66 -6.74 11.90
N GLY A 128 -6.78 -5.79 10.97
CA GLY A 128 -6.37 -4.43 11.22
C GLY A 128 -6.90 -3.44 10.20
N GLY A 129 -7.04 -2.20 10.64
CA GLY A 129 -7.33 -1.06 9.78
C GLY A 129 -6.03 -0.37 9.38
N GLN A 130 -5.95 0.02 8.11
CA GLN A 130 -4.87 0.85 7.59
C GLN A 130 -5.45 2.20 7.19
N LYS A 131 -4.79 3.27 7.64
CA LYS A 131 -5.15 4.65 7.35
C LYS A 131 -4.02 5.34 6.60
N PHE A 132 -4.40 6.09 5.57
CA PHE A 132 -3.49 6.96 4.84
C PHE A 132 -3.81 8.42 5.12
N LYS A 133 -2.79 9.18 5.46
CA LYS A 133 -2.85 10.64 5.57
C LYS A 133 -2.09 11.23 4.39
N VAL A 134 -2.77 12.06 3.60
CA VAL A 134 -2.16 12.80 2.49
C VAL A 134 -1.97 14.25 2.94
N GLU A 135 -0.75 14.75 2.83
CA GLU A 135 -0.38 16.12 3.14
C GLU A 135 0.17 16.74 1.85
N ALA A 136 -0.57 17.68 1.27
CA ALA A 136 -0.14 18.39 0.06
C ALA A 136 1.20 19.10 0.33
N GLN A 137 2.09 19.03 -0.64
CA GLN A 137 3.39 19.70 -0.59
C GLN A 137 3.27 21.17 -1.02
#